data_AF-A0A6N8J720-F1
#
_entry.id   AF-A0A6N8J720-F1
#
_cell.length_a   1.000
_cell.length_b   1.000
_cell.length_c   1.000
_cell.angle_alpha   90.00
_cell.angle_beta   90.00
_cell.angle_gamma   90.00
#
_symmetry.space_group_name_H-M   'P 1'
#
loop_
_entity.id
_entity.type
_entity.pdbx_description
1 polymer ?
#
loop_
_entity_poly.entity_id
_entity_poly.type
_entity_poly.pdbx_seq_one_letter_code
_entity_poly.pdbx_strand_id
1 'polypeptide(L)'
;MQKEQPSIFDRDFIQETLIRRRQLMPLALKIYVWFFMLLPFLSWASRSYFYFNHKISFNISSIKGLVLVTAFGSLLLPALRFLSNLFILLEKKWAILFALIVTTLDMLSWCYSSVNLFYLLKTGFNSVVIFSLCWLVLEIPYLIMLLKIKRDWEKTPEKELM
;
A
#
# COMPACT_ATOMS: atom_id res chain seq x y z
N MET A 1 43.50 34.44 -20.40
CA MET A 1 42.77 33.85 -19.26
C MET A 1 41.52 34.68 -19.01
N GLN A 2 40.38 34.27 -19.58
CA GLN A 2 39.09 34.88 -19.27
C GLN A 2 38.74 34.55 -17.82
N LYS A 3 38.59 35.58 -16.98
CA LYS A 3 38.06 35.43 -15.62
C LYS A 3 36.57 35.10 -15.76
N GLU A 4 36.20 33.85 -15.47
CA GLU A 4 34.80 33.45 -15.35
C GLU A 4 34.13 34.36 -14.33
N GLN A 5 33.07 35.06 -14.75
CA GLN A 5 32.28 35.90 -13.85
C GLN A 5 31.61 35.00 -12.80
N PRO A 6 31.66 35.37 -11.50
CA PRO A 6 30.96 34.61 -10.48
C PRO A 6 29.46 34.67 -10.76
N SER A 7 28.89 33.51 -11.11
CA SER A 7 27.45 33.36 -11.28
C SER A 7 26.74 33.78 -9.99
N ILE A 8 25.81 34.72 -10.11
CA ILE A 8 24.97 35.24 -9.00
C ILE A 8 24.05 34.15 -8.44
N PHE A 9 23.84 33.07 -9.21
CA PHE A 9 23.18 31.88 -8.72
C PHE A 9 24.20 31.02 -7.98
N ASP A 10 24.23 31.19 -6.66
CA ASP A 10 24.88 30.25 -5.76
C ASP A 10 24.28 28.85 -6.00
N ARG A 11 25.15 27.83 -6.01
CA ARG A 11 24.75 26.43 -6.16
C ARG A 11 23.71 26.01 -5.10
N ASP A 12 23.65 26.76 -4.00
CA ASP A 12 22.68 26.61 -2.90
C ASP A 12 21.26 27.00 -3.32
N PHE A 13 21.08 27.99 -4.21
CA PHE A 13 19.76 28.38 -4.73
C PHE A 13 19.16 27.30 -5.66
N ILE A 14 20.03 26.60 -6.40
CA ILE A 14 19.64 25.46 -7.23
C ILE A 14 19.33 24.23 -6.34
N GLN A 15 19.95 24.11 -5.16
CA GLN A 15 19.64 23.05 -4.21
C GLN A 15 18.32 23.29 -3.45
N GLU A 16 17.99 24.55 -3.10
CA GLU A 16 16.71 24.89 -2.45
C GLU A 16 15.50 24.59 -3.34
N THR A 17 15.64 24.68 -4.66
CA THR A 17 14.56 24.32 -5.61
C THR A 17 14.38 22.81 -5.79
N LEU A 18 15.33 21.99 -5.34
CA LEU A 18 15.31 20.52 -5.44
C LEU A 18 15.06 19.86 -4.08
N ILE A 19 13.97 20.26 -3.41
CA ILE A 19 13.44 19.58 -2.23
C ILE A 19 13.24 18.10 -2.56
N ARG A 20 13.86 17.18 -1.79
CA ARG A 20 13.66 15.74 -2.00
C ARG A 20 12.24 15.37 -1.63
N ARG A 21 11.57 14.56 -2.46
CA ARG A 21 10.18 14.15 -2.22
C ARG A 21 10.00 13.48 -0.85
N ARG A 22 11.00 12.74 -0.37
CA ARG A 22 11.00 12.13 0.99
C ARG A 22 11.00 13.14 2.16
N GLN A 23 11.34 14.41 1.94
CA GLN A 23 11.20 15.46 2.96
C GLN A 23 9.75 15.94 3.10
N LEU A 24 8.94 15.81 2.04
CA LEU A 24 7.50 16.14 2.06
C LEU A 24 6.70 15.09 2.85
N MET A 25 7.24 13.89 3.04
CA MET A 25 6.56 12.85 3.80
C MET A 25 6.65 13.10 5.31
N PRO A 26 5.51 13.26 6.00
CA PRO A 26 5.50 13.32 7.46
C PRO A 26 5.99 11.98 8.03
N LEU A 27 6.60 12.02 9.22
CA LEU A 27 7.14 10.83 9.89
C LEU A 27 6.06 9.76 10.07
N ALA A 28 4.84 10.17 10.40
CA ALA A 28 3.68 9.28 10.49
C ALA A 28 3.44 8.48 9.19
N LEU A 29 3.48 9.12 8.02
CA LEU A 29 3.30 8.44 6.74
C LEU A 29 4.40 7.40 6.50
N LYS A 30 5.65 7.69 6.88
CA LYS A 30 6.76 6.73 6.78
C LYS A 30 6.51 5.49 7.63
N ILE A 31 6.03 5.67 8.87
CA ILE A 31 5.65 4.56 9.75
C ILE A 31 4.55 3.72 9.11
N TYR A 32 3.49 4.36 8.60
CA TYR A 32 2.40 3.65 7.94
C TYR A 32 2.85 2.90 6.68
N VAL A 33 3.69 3.50 5.84
CA VAL A 33 4.25 2.85 4.66
C VAL A 33 5.01 1.58 5.05
N TRP A 34 5.86 1.64 6.09
CA TRP A 34 6.56 0.46 6.61
C TRP A 34 5.60 -0.59 7.18
N PHE A 35 4.62 -0.15 7.98
CA PHE A 35 3.62 -1.02 8.59
C PHE A 35 2.81 -1.77 7.52
N PHE A 36 2.25 -1.06 6.54
CA PHE A 36 1.47 -1.64 5.44
C PHE A 36 2.33 -2.36 4.39
N MET A 37 3.66 -2.19 4.41
CA MET A 37 4.57 -2.98 3.60
C MET A 37 4.84 -4.36 4.24
N LEU A 38 4.96 -4.43 5.57
CA LEU A 38 5.29 -5.67 6.28
C LEU A 38 4.06 -6.52 6.63
N LEU A 39 2.93 -5.90 6.98
CA LEU A 39 1.72 -6.63 7.37
C LEU A 39 1.23 -7.68 6.36
N PRO A 40 1.25 -7.40 5.03
CA PRO A 40 0.80 -8.36 4.05
C PRO A 40 1.61 -9.67 4.05
N PHE A 41 2.90 -9.63 4.42
CA PHE A 41 3.70 -10.85 4.60
C PHE A 41 3.23 -11.68 5.78
N LEU A 42 2.85 -11.03 6.89
CA LEU A 42 2.31 -11.72 8.05
C LEU A 42 0.97 -12.40 7.73
N SER A 43 0.10 -11.69 7.00
CA SER A 43 -1.16 -12.22 6.50
C SER A 43 -0.96 -13.37 5.51
N TRP A 44 0.06 -13.30 4.67
CA TRP A 44 0.39 -14.38 3.74
C TRP A 44 0.95 -15.61 4.47
N ALA A 45 1.85 -15.41 5.43
CA ALA A 45 2.41 -16.48 6.25
C ALA A 45 1.33 -17.20 7.07
N SER A 46 0.41 -16.46 7.69
CA SER A 46 -0.68 -17.04 8.47
C SER A 46 -1.66 -17.84 7.60
N ARG A 47 -2.04 -17.31 6.43
CA ARG A 47 -2.88 -18.03 5.45
C ARG A 47 -2.19 -19.29 4.94
N SER A 48 -0.91 -19.19 4.59
CA SER A 48 -0.12 -20.33 4.12
C SER A 48 -0.04 -21.42 5.19
N TYR A 49 0.28 -21.05 6.43
CA TYR A 49 0.28 -21.96 7.58
C TYR A 49 -1.08 -22.63 7.80
N PHE A 50 -2.18 -21.88 7.65
CA PHE A 50 -3.53 -22.42 7.74
C PHE A 50 -3.80 -23.46 6.63
N TYR A 51 -3.44 -23.17 5.38
CA TYR A 51 -3.58 -24.09 4.24
C TYR A 51 -2.70 -25.35 4.37
N PHE A 52 -1.50 -25.25 4.94
CA PHE A 52 -0.64 -26.42 5.14
C PHE A 52 -1.17 -27.35 6.24
N ASN A 53 -1.68 -26.79 7.34
CA ASN A 53 -2.14 -27.58 8.48
C ASN A 53 -3.56 -28.12 8.33
N HIS A 54 -4.45 -27.36 7.68
CA HIS A 54 -5.78 -27.83 7.36
C HIS A 54 -5.69 -28.38 5.95
N LYS A 55 -5.78 -29.71 5.80
CA LYS A 55 -5.91 -30.38 4.50
C LYS A 55 -7.22 -29.95 3.83
N ILE A 56 -7.25 -28.72 3.33
CA ILE A 56 -8.33 -28.21 2.53
C ILE A 56 -8.16 -28.94 1.21
N SER A 57 -8.98 -29.98 1.01
CA SER A 57 -9.08 -30.66 -0.27
C SER A 57 -9.58 -29.65 -1.28
N PHE A 58 -8.68 -29.00 -2.00
CA PHE A 58 -9.01 -28.30 -3.23
C PHE A 58 -9.47 -29.37 -4.20
N ASN A 59 -10.77 -29.66 -4.21
CA ASN A 59 -11.34 -30.51 -5.22
C ASN A 59 -11.33 -29.70 -6.53
N ILE A 60 -10.25 -29.83 -7.29
CA ILE A 60 -9.96 -29.06 -8.51
C ILE A 60 -11.13 -29.14 -9.50
N SER A 61 -11.89 -30.24 -9.47
CA SER A 61 -13.10 -30.45 -10.29
C SER A 61 -14.31 -29.58 -9.91
N SER A 62 -14.34 -28.99 -8.70
CA SER A 62 -15.45 -28.18 -8.17
C SER A 62 -15.07 -26.69 -7.97
N ILE A 63 -13.84 -26.31 -8.34
CA ILE A 63 -13.36 -24.93 -8.20
C ILE A 63 -14.09 -24.05 -9.21
N LYS A 64 -15.19 -23.44 -8.76
CA LYS A 64 -15.86 -22.36 -9.48
C LYS A 64 -14.86 -21.21 -9.68
N GLY A 65 -14.94 -20.49 -10.80
CA GLY A 65 -14.03 -19.37 -11.10
C GLY A 65 -13.87 -18.35 -9.97
N LEU A 66 -14.89 -18.19 -9.13
CA LEU A 66 -14.87 -17.35 -7.92
C LEU A 66 -13.79 -17.76 -6.89
N VAL A 67 -13.55 -19.06 -6.71
CA VAL A 67 -12.54 -19.58 -5.78
C VAL A 67 -11.12 -19.32 -6.31
N LEU A 68 -10.95 -19.41 -7.63
CA LEU A 68 -9.68 -19.15 -8.29
C LEU A 68 -9.36 -17.65 -8.24
N VAL A 69 -10.35 -16.78 -8.49
CA VAL A 69 -10.22 -15.32 -8.35
C VAL A 69 -9.90 -14.91 -6.91
N THR A 70 -10.56 -15.50 -5.92
CA THR A 70 -10.29 -15.20 -4.50
C THR A 70 -8.92 -15.70 -4.06
N ALA A 71 -8.50 -16.90 -4.47
CA ALA A 71 -7.16 -17.41 -4.22
C ALA A 71 -6.07 -16.54 -4.87
N PHE A 72 -6.26 -16.15 -6.13
CA PHE A 72 -5.30 -15.29 -6.84
C PHE A 72 -5.27 -13.88 -6.24
N GLY A 73 -6.43 -13.31 -5.92
CA GLY A 73 -6.54 -12.02 -5.24
C GLY A 73 -5.88 -12.03 -3.86
N SER A 74 -5.92 -13.16 -3.15
CA SER A 74 -5.29 -13.32 -1.85
C SER A 74 -3.76 -13.24 -1.86
N LEU A 75 -3.13 -13.44 -3.02
CA LEU A 75 -1.68 -13.32 -3.24
C LEU A 75 -1.34 -11.99 -3.91
N LEU A 76 -2.12 -11.61 -4.92
CA LEU A 76 -1.88 -10.46 -5.76
C LEU A 76 -2.03 -9.13 -4.99
N LEU A 77 -3.09 -8.98 -4.18
CA LEU A 77 -3.34 -7.73 -3.45
C LEU A 77 -2.24 -7.44 -2.41
N PRO A 78 -1.80 -8.39 -1.56
CA PRO A 78 -0.63 -8.24 -0.71
C PRO A 78 0.65 -7.83 -1.47
N ALA A 79 0.91 -8.44 -2.62
CA ALA A 79 2.08 -8.12 -3.42
C ALA A 79 1.98 -6.70 -4.00
N LEU A 80 0.83 -6.31 -4.56
CA LEU A 80 0.61 -4.95 -5.04
C LEU A 80 0.72 -3.92 -3.91
N ARG A 81 0.24 -4.26 -2.72
CA ARG A 81 0.36 -3.43 -1.51
C ARG A 81 1.83 -3.19 -1.17
N PHE A 82 2.62 -4.26 -1.13
CA PHE A 82 4.06 -4.19 -0.93
C PHE A 82 4.74 -3.33 -2.00
N LEU A 83 4.52 -3.61 -3.28
CA LEU A 83 5.13 -2.86 -4.39
C LEU A 83 4.77 -1.38 -4.34
N SER A 84 3.52 -1.05 -4.04
CA SER A 84 3.09 0.36 -3.98
C SER A 84 3.80 1.13 -2.86
N ASN A 85 3.93 0.52 -1.69
CA ASN A 85 4.65 1.10 -0.55
C ASN A 85 6.16 1.18 -0.82
N LEU A 86 6.73 0.19 -1.51
CA LEU A 86 8.13 0.23 -1.96
C LEU A 86 8.37 1.38 -2.96
N PHE A 87 7.47 1.60 -3.92
CA PHE A 87 7.60 2.72 -4.86
C PHE A 87 7.49 4.08 -4.19
N ILE A 88 6.75 4.19 -3.08
CA ILE A 88 6.73 5.40 -2.26
C ILE A 88 8.13 5.63 -1.66
N LEU A 89 8.76 4.59 -1.12
CA LEU A 89 10.12 4.66 -0.58
C LEU A 89 11.18 4.98 -1.64
N LEU A 90 10.97 4.53 -2.89
CA LEU A 90 11.82 4.85 -4.05
C LEU A 90 11.53 6.21 -4.69
N GLU A 91 10.70 7.03 -4.05
CA GLU A 91 10.40 8.41 -4.44
C GLU A 91 9.79 8.57 -5.86
N LYS A 92 9.15 7.53 -6.40
CA LYS A 92 8.56 7.55 -7.75
C LYS A 92 7.35 8.48 -7.84
N LYS A 93 7.23 9.23 -8.95
CA LYS A 93 6.15 10.23 -9.15
C LYS A 93 4.76 9.61 -9.07
N TRP A 94 4.60 8.44 -9.70
CA TRP A 94 3.33 7.71 -9.78
C TRP A 94 3.04 6.85 -8.55
N ALA A 95 3.97 6.78 -7.58
CA ALA A 95 3.85 5.87 -6.43
C ALA A 95 2.64 6.15 -5.55
N ILE A 96 2.37 7.43 -5.26
CA ILE A 96 1.24 7.83 -4.39
C ILE A 96 -0.09 7.48 -5.07
N LEU A 97 -0.22 7.75 -6.37
CA LEU A 97 -1.42 7.41 -7.13
C LEU A 97 -1.63 5.89 -7.18
N PHE A 98 -0.56 5.13 -7.44
CA PHE A 98 -0.62 3.67 -7.44
C PHE A 98 -1.00 3.11 -6.06
N ALA A 99 -0.38 3.62 -4.99
CA ALA A 99 -0.72 3.22 -3.62
C ALA A 99 -2.16 3.55 -3.25
N LEU A 100 -2.70 4.69 -3.69
CA LEU A 100 -4.10 5.06 -3.46
C LEU A 100 -5.06 4.08 -4.15
N ILE A 101 -4.81 3.73 -5.42
CA ILE A 101 -5.60 2.74 -6.16
C ILE A 101 -5.56 1.39 -5.45
N VAL A 102 -4.36 0.92 -5.11
CA VAL A 102 -4.18 -0.37 -4.43
C VAL A 102 -4.86 -0.37 -3.06
N THR A 103 -4.74 0.70 -2.27
CA THR A 103 -5.43 0.83 -0.97
C THR A 103 -6.95 0.70 -1.15
N THR A 104 -7.50 1.40 -2.13
CA THR A 104 -8.95 1.41 -2.38
C THR A 104 -9.45 0.04 -2.80
N LEU A 105 -8.71 -0.66 -3.67
CA LEU A 105 -9.04 -2.01 -4.10
C LEU A 105 -8.93 -3.02 -2.95
N ASP A 106 -7.91 -2.89 -2.09
CA ASP A 106 -7.71 -3.74 -0.93
C ASP A 106 -8.85 -3.57 0.08
N MET A 107 -9.23 -2.31 0.38
CA MET A 107 -10.40 -2.00 1.21
C MET A 107 -11.69 -2.61 0.66
N LEU A 108 -11.92 -2.51 -0.65
CA LEU A 108 -13.11 -3.07 -1.29
C LEU A 108 -13.12 -4.62 -1.21
N SER A 109 -11.98 -5.24 -1.48
CA SER A 109 -11.80 -6.69 -1.39
C SER A 109 -11.99 -7.20 0.04
N TRP A 110 -11.47 -6.46 1.03
CA TRP A 110 -11.64 -6.74 2.44
C TRP A 110 -13.11 -6.67 2.88
N CYS A 111 -13.82 -5.63 2.44
CA CYS A 111 -15.25 -5.46 2.71
C CYS A 111 -16.05 -6.63 2.13
N TYR A 112 -15.82 -6.97 0.86
CA TYR A 112 -16.46 -8.11 0.20
C TYR A 112 -16.19 -9.45 0.93
N SER A 113 -14.93 -9.68 1.31
CA SER A 113 -14.53 -10.89 2.03
C SER A 113 -15.16 -10.99 3.42
N SER A 114 -15.26 -9.86 4.14
CA SER A 114 -15.90 -9.79 5.45
C SER A 114 -17.39 -10.13 5.38
N VAL A 115 -18.09 -9.60 4.37
CA VAL A 115 -19.51 -9.91 4.12
C VAL A 115 -19.69 -11.38 3.78
N ASN A 116 -18.85 -11.97 2.92
CA ASN A 116 -18.92 -13.39 2.61
C ASN A 116 -18.66 -14.29 3.82
N LEU A 117 -17.67 -13.96 4.66
CA LEU A 117 -17.42 -14.69 5.91
C LEU A 117 -18.61 -14.64 6.85
N PHE A 118 -19.27 -13.47 6.94
CA PHE A 118 -20.48 -13.30 7.73
C PHE A 118 -21.62 -14.21 7.26
N TYR A 119 -21.86 -14.29 5.94
CA TYR A 119 -22.89 -15.19 5.38
C TYR A 119 -22.55 -16.67 5.51
N LEU A 120 -21.28 -17.06 5.33
CA LEU A 120 -20.87 -18.46 5.26
C LEU A 120 -20.71 -19.12 6.62
N LEU A 121 -20.09 -18.44 7.58
CA LEU A 121 -19.66 -19.11 8.81
C LEU A 121 -20.75 -19.09 9.89
N LYS A 122 -21.84 -18.32 9.73
CA LYS A 122 -22.81 -18.01 10.82
C LYS A 122 -22.10 -17.76 12.17
N THR A 123 -20.85 -17.29 12.12
CA THR A 123 -20.01 -17.09 13.29
C THR A 123 -20.54 -15.87 14.00
N GLY A 124 -20.41 -15.86 15.33
CA GLY A 124 -20.91 -14.77 16.16
C GLY A 124 -20.54 -13.42 15.58
N PHE A 125 -21.55 -12.57 15.39
CA PHE A 125 -21.49 -11.25 14.73
C PHE A 125 -20.29 -10.41 15.22
N ASN A 126 -19.92 -10.57 16.49
CA ASN A 126 -19.01 -9.68 17.18
C ASN A 126 -17.55 -9.79 16.72
N SER A 127 -17.00 -10.99 16.52
CA SER A 127 -15.53 -11.13 16.29
C SER A 127 -15.10 -10.62 14.91
N VAL A 128 -15.84 -10.98 13.86
CA VAL A 128 -15.56 -10.53 12.49
C VAL A 128 -15.77 -9.03 12.35
N VAL A 129 -16.84 -8.49 12.95
CA VAL A 129 -17.13 -7.05 12.89
C VAL A 129 -16.10 -6.23 13.67
N ILE A 130 -15.72 -6.64 14.88
CA ILE A 130 -14.68 -5.96 15.66
C ILE A 130 -13.36 -5.94 14.90
N PHE A 131 -12.94 -7.07 14.33
CA PHE A 131 -11.70 -7.14 13.55
C PHE A 131 -11.75 -6.22 12.31
N SER A 132 -12.85 -6.23 11.56
CA SER A 132 -13.02 -5.37 10.39
C SER A 132 -13.08 -3.88 10.76
N LEU A 133 -13.70 -3.51 11.88
CA LEU A 133 -13.69 -2.13 12.36
C LEU A 133 -12.29 -1.67 12.76
N CYS A 134 -11.55 -2.48 13.52
CA CYS A 134 -10.17 -2.18 13.88
C CYS A 134 -9.28 -2.00 12.63
N TRP A 135 -9.49 -2.83 11.61
CA TRP A 135 -8.76 -2.72 10.35
C TRP A 135 -9.04 -1.40 9.61
N LEU A 136 -10.32 -1.03 9.48
CA LEU A 136 -10.73 0.22 8.84
C LEU A 136 -10.18 1.46 9.57
N VAL A 137 -10.16 1.44 10.90
CA VAL A 137 -9.60 2.53 11.72
C VAL A 137 -8.12 2.76 11.42
N LEU A 138 -7.37 1.72 11.01
CA LEU A 138 -5.96 1.85 10.61
C LEU A 138 -5.80 2.27 9.14
N GLU A 139 -6.65 1.79 8.23
CA GLU A 139 -6.53 2.09 6.81
C GLU A 139 -7.02 3.48 6.42
N ILE A 140 -8.07 3.99 7.05
CA ILE A 140 -8.65 5.30 6.72
C ILE A 140 -7.63 6.44 6.93
N PRO A 141 -6.93 6.54 8.09
CA PRO A 141 -5.90 7.57 8.29
C PRO A 141 -4.79 7.49 7.23
N TYR A 142 -4.39 6.27 6.85
CA TYR A 142 -3.37 6.09 5.82
C TYR A 142 -3.82 6.62 4.46
N LEU A 143 -5.04 6.29 4.04
CA LEU A 143 -5.62 6.78 2.80
C LEU A 143 -5.76 8.32 2.80
N ILE A 144 -6.17 8.91 3.92
CA ILE A 144 -6.24 10.38 4.07
C ILE A 144 -4.84 11.01 3.94
N MET A 145 -3.81 10.42 4.55
CA MET A 145 -2.44 10.94 4.43
C MET A 145 -1.91 10.85 2.99
N LEU A 146 -2.20 9.75 2.27
CA LEU A 146 -1.85 9.60 0.86
C LEU A 146 -2.56 10.65 -0.01
N LEU A 147 -3.84 10.92 0.24
CA LEU A 147 -4.60 11.95 -0.47
C LEU A 147 -4.04 13.35 -0.23
N LYS A 148 -3.67 13.65 1.02
CA LYS A 148 -3.12 14.95 1.40
C LYS A 148 -1.79 15.21 0.69
N ILE A 149 -0.89 14.22 0.67
CA ILE A 149 0.45 14.39 0.09
C ILE A 149 0.45 14.32 -1.44
N LYS A 150 -0.57 13.73 -2.07
CA LYS A 150 -0.65 13.54 -3.53
C LYS A 150 -0.34 14.82 -4.30
N ARG A 151 -0.99 15.93 -3.94
CA ARG A 151 -0.86 17.21 -4.65
C ARG A 151 0.56 17.77 -4.56
N ASP A 152 1.19 17.66 -3.40
CA ASP A 152 2.54 18.19 -3.16
C ASP A 152 3.60 17.28 -3.82
N TRP A 153 3.34 15.98 -3.81
CA TRP A 153 4.18 14.96 -4.43
C TRP A 153 4.24 15.07 -5.95
N GLU A 154 3.10 15.28 -6.61
CA GLU A 154 2.99 15.37 -8.08
C GLU A 154 3.60 16.67 -8.64
N LYS A 155 3.55 17.76 -7.85
CA LYS A 155 4.12 19.06 -8.20
C LYS A 155 5.64 19.11 -8.09
N THR A 156 6.24 18.22 -7.30
CA THR A 156 7.68 18.22 -7.06
C THR A 156 8.40 17.51 -8.22
N PRO A 157 9.35 18.19 -8.90
CA PRO A 157 10.08 17.60 -10.02
C PRO A 157 10.89 16.37 -9.58
N GLU A 158 11.04 15.40 -10.49
CA GLU A 158 11.80 14.19 -10.23
C GLU A 158 13.28 14.56 -10.23
N LYS A 159 13.98 14.31 -9.12
CA LYS A 159 15.44 14.33 -9.12
C LYS A 159 15.86 13.05 -9.84
N GLU A 160 16.11 13.14 -11.15
CA GLU A 160 16.77 12.06 -11.88
C GLU A 160 18.11 11.82 -11.17
N LEU A 161 18.22 10.68 -10.49
CA LEU A 161 19.49 10.13 -10.02
C LEU A 161 20.30 9.81 -11.29
N MET A 162 21.05 10.80 -11.78
CA MET A 162 22.27 10.55 -12.55
C MET A 162 23.35 10.06 -11.59
#